data_AF-A0AAV9F4R4-F1
#
_entry.id   AF-A0AAV9F4R4-F1
#
_cell.length_a   1.000
_cell.length_b   1.000
_cell.length_c   1.000
_cell.angle_alpha   90.00
_cell.angle_beta   90.00
_cell.angle_gamma   90.00
#
_symmetry.space_group_name_H-M   'P 1'
#
loop_
_entity.id
_entity.type
_entity.pdbx_description
1 polymer ?
#
loop_
_entity_poly.entity_id
_entity_poly.type
_entity_poly.pdbx_seq_one_letter_code
_entity_poly.pdbx_strand_id
1 'polypeptide(L)' 'MKYFNLNTGGKIPSVGLGAYKAWSEMVENTIFTAIKAGYRHIDCAQLYGNEKEV' A
#
# COMPACT_ATOMS: atom_id res chain seq x y z
N MET A 1 -13.71 3.85 5.87
CA MET A 1 -12.27 3.77 6.23
C MET A 1 -11.94 4.97 7.12
N LYS A 2 -11.27 4.76 8.27
CA LYS A 2 -10.85 5.88 9.13
C LYS A 2 -9.56 6.50 8.58
N TYR A 3 -9.31 7.77 8.93
CA TYR A 3 -8.13 8.51 8.52
C TYR A 3 -7.49 9.17 9.74
N PHE A 4 -6.17 9.33 9.72
CA PHE A 4 -5.44 10.21 10.63
C PHE A 4 -5.06 11.51 9.93
N ASN A 5 -5.08 12.62 10.67
CA ASN A 5 -4.57 13.89 10.19
C ASN A 5 -3.07 13.97 10.52
N LEU A 6 -2.25 14.25 9.52
CA LEU A 6 -0.82 14.48 9.69
C LEU A 6 -0.56 15.94 10.08
N ASN A 7 0.59 16.20 10.71
CA ASN A 7 1.02 17.56 11.05
C ASN A 7 1.28 18.45 9.81
N THR A 8 1.43 17.83 8.64
CA THR A 8 1.53 18.49 7.33
C THR A 8 0.17 18.93 6.76
N GLY A 9 -0.95 18.64 7.45
CA GLY A 9 -2.30 18.88 6.96
C GLY A 9 -2.84 17.79 6.02
N GLY A 10 -2.00 16.83 5.62
CA GLY A 10 -2.42 15.66 4.85
C GLY A 10 -3.29 14.70 5.66
N LYS A 11 -4.10 13.89 4.95
CA LYS A 11 -4.87 12.79 5.55
C LYS A 11 -4.29 11.46 5.08
N ILE A 12 -4.04 10.55 6.02
CA ILE A 12 -3.54 9.20 5.73
C ILE A 12 -4.61 8.16 6.12
N PRO A 13 -4.96 7.19 5.25
CA PRO A 13 -5.81 6.07 5.63
C PRO A 13 -5.22 5.34 6.84
N SER A 14 -6.07 5.05 7.84
CA SER A 14 -5.64 4.42 9.10
C SER A 14 -5.18 2.97 8.93
N VAL A 15 -5.38 2.38 7.75
CA VAL A 15 -4.99 1.02 7.39
C VAL A 15 -4.31 1.10 6.02
N GLY A 16 -3.13 0.48 5.91
CA GLY A 16 -2.39 0.34 4.65
C GLY A 16 -1.99 -1.11 4.39
N LEU A 17 -1.76 -1.45 3.13
CA LEU A 17 -1.21 -2.74 2.72
C LEU A 17 0.32 -2.63 2.63
N GLY A 18 1.04 -3.44 3.40
CA GLY A 18 2.51 -3.54 3.29
C GLY A 18 2.95 -4.43 2.14
N ALA A 19 3.93 -3.97 1.36
CA ALA A 19 4.51 -4.70 0.22
C ALA A 19 5.81 -5.47 0.57
N TYR A 20 6.27 -5.42 1.82
CA TYR A 20 7.47 -6.17 2.23
C TYR A 20 7.27 -7.69 2.11
N LYS A 21 8.24 -8.37 1.49
CA LYS A 21 8.21 -9.82 1.20
C LYS A 21 7.03 -10.27 0.33
N ALA A 22 6.36 -9.35 -0.36
CA ALA A 22 5.44 -9.73 -1.42
C ALA A 22 6.27 -10.20 -2.62
N TRP A 23 6.14 -11.49 -2.94
CA TRP A 23 6.79 -12.12 -4.09
C TRP A 23 6.35 -11.41 -5.37
N SER A 24 7.29 -11.01 -6.22
CA SER A 24 7.05 -10.14 -7.39
C SER A 24 5.86 -10.59 -8.25
N GLU A 25 5.72 -11.89 -8.52
CA GLU A 25 4.62 -12.46 -9.33
C GLU A 25 3.23 -12.30 -8.68
N MET A 26 3.15 -12.08 -7.37
CA MET A 26 1.90 -11.91 -6.63
C MET A 26 1.58 -10.45 -6.27
N VAL A 27 2.55 -9.54 -6.39
CA VAL A 27 2.42 -8.14 -5.93
C VAL A 27 1.26 -7.44 -6.66
N GLU A 28 1.25 -7.50 -7.99
CA GLU A 28 0.23 -6.84 -8.82
C GLU A 28 -1.19 -7.31 -8.45
N ASN A 29 -1.40 -8.63 -8.41
CA ASN A 29 -2.69 -9.22 -8.05
C ASN A 29 -3.12 -8.87 -6.61
N THR A 30 -2.16 -8.82 -5.68
CA THR A 30 -2.41 -8.47 -4.29
C THR A 30 -2.86 -7.01 -4.18
N ILE A 31 -2.18 -6.10 -4.87
CA ILE A 31 -2.49 -4.67 -4.87
C ILE A 31 -3.84 -4.42 -5.55
N PHE A 32 -4.07 -5.02 -6.70
CA PHE A 32 -5.35 -4.93 -7.39
C PHE A 32 -6.51 -5.42 -6.50
N THR A 33 -6.32 -6.54 -5.81
CA THR A 33 -7.31 -7.07 -4.86
C THR A 33 -7.51 -6.13 -3.67
N ALA A 34 -6.44 -5.54 -3.12
CA ALA A 34 -6.53 -4.60 -2.02
C ALA A 34 -7.28 -3.32 -2.43
N ILE A 35 -7.00 -2.79 -3.62
CA ILE A 35 -7.71 -1.62 -4.16
C ILE A 35 -9.21 -1.92 -4.31
N LYS A 36 -9.57 -3.11 -4.83
CA LYS A 36 -10.96 -3.59 -4.91
C LYS A 36 -11.61 -3.76 -3.54
N ALA A 37 -10.85 -4.22 -2.54
CA ALA A 37 -11.30 -4.33 -1.16
C ALA A 37 -11.40 -2.98 -0.43
N GLY A 38 -10.97 -1.88 -1.08
CA GLY A 38 -11.13 -0.52 -0.57
C GLY A 38 -9.87 0.10 0.03
N TYR A 39 -8.72 -0.56 -0.03
CA TYR A 39 -7.44 0.02 0.40
C TYR A 39 -7.06 1.22 -0.46
N ARG A 40 -6.51 2.25 0.16
CA ARG A 40 -6.02 3.48 -0.50
C ARG A 40 -4.64 3.92 -0.03
N HIS A 41 -3.99 3.08 0.78
CA HIS A 41 -2.65 3.31 1.30
C HIS A 41 -1.86 2.02 1.08
N ILE A 42 -0.81 2.10 0.27
CA ILE A 42 0.13 1.01 0.03
C ILE A 42 1.48 1.47 0.59
N ASP A 43 2.05 0.65 1.47
CA ASP A 43 3.35 0.88 2.09
C ASP A 43 4.42 0.09 1.33
N CYS A 44 5.32 0.82 0.69
CA CYS A 44 6.37 0.30 -0.18
C CYS A 44 7.73 0.92 0.16
N ALA A 45 8.79 0.28 -0.33
CA ALA A 45 10.14 0.82 -0.25
C ALA A 45 11.02 0.25 -1.36
N GLN A 46 11.94 1.07 -1.85
CA GLN A 46 12.93 0.70 -2.86
C GLN A 46 13.72 -0.57 -2.49
N LEU A 47 14.03 -0.78 -1.21
CA LEU A 47 14.77 -1.96 -0.73
C LEU A 47 13.98 -3.27 -0.90
N TYR A 48 12.65 -3.21 -1.01
CA TYR A 48 11.82 -4.40 -1.20
C TYR A 48 11.97 -4.98 -2.61
N GLY A 49 12.50 -4.19 -3.57
CA GLY A 49 12.82 -4.64 -4.92
C GLY A 49 11.60 -4.95 -5.79
N ASN A 50 10.40 -4.53 -5.37
CA ASN A 50 9.14 -4.85 -6.02
C ASN A 50 8.26 -3.59 -6.29
N GLU A 51 8.84 -2.38 -6.22
CA GLU A 51 8.11 -1.13 -6.48
C GLU A 51 7.63 -1.01 -7.94
N LYS A 52 8.25 -1.72 -8.88
CA LYS A 52 7.85 -1.70 -10.28
C LYS A 52 6.48 -2.38 -10.48
N GLU A 53 6.16 -3.33 -9.61
CA GLU A 53 4.92 -4.11 -9.61
C GLU A 53 3.81 -3.47 -8.75
N VAL A 54 4.10 -2.36 -8.05
CA VAL A 54 3.18 -1.58 -7.19
C VAL A 54 2.51 -0.46 -7.97
#